data_AF-A0A6B3L9E0-F1
#
_entry.id   AF-A0A6B3L9E0-F1
#
_cell.length_a   1.000
_cell.length_b   1.000
_cell.length_c   1.000
_cell.angle_alpha   90.00
_cell.angle_beta   90.00
_cell.angle_gamma   90.00
#
_symmetry.space_group_name_H-M   'P 1'
#
loop_
_entity.id
_entity.type
_entity.pdbx_description
1 polymer ?
#
loop_
_entity_poly.entity_id
_entity_poly.type
_entity_poly.pdbx_seq_one_letter_code
_entity_poly.pdbx_strand_id
1 'polypeptide(L)'
;MKIHPRIVIGLLLGWCAIGHADDEERALQGARVTLPLDAFALEMAKAAREADAANAEDEPTLPVGAVVRSACYTVDFGAEAGNAGRVEVAVRSLQDAPQLVPILNAGYAITRVAPDEATLVTRDGRICLVVEGRGDHNVQIDFALDVQTNETLALDVHPANRVRLQLENLEDGKLAKVRGAVDAGGGGFLLPAEGGEVAVVLVDDRPDVAPEWSARASAVVVEEEGDLQVAMVLRMNLANPDEADADSAVLLLPAGALVQDLFGAGLVNWQRFGMRDGMRMVRLQWAADGAASRKVSVGYSLPLDPDGNGWSWQWPQLEGGLEVPVVASVLTDAAVDVTSVEGVRDWGMDAELPDWYQRPVSAQVQRIRVESNAGEEVELEWVERERLQTAEAVIRKSEMSTKVAVNGGSLSEGQVTIAHDAPIRWRLELPAGSALLGCAVDGMRVDPLVNADGSLDVPVGTGKDGVSVVKYSFTSELEKLAPVDGRLELELPATPLFAHEMSWRLWLPPAYEATALEGNLEIVEGGGAGKWLVLSKQLFRDAAPKVSVFYRKASL
;
A
#
# COMPACT_ATOMS: atom_id res chain seq x y z
N MET A 1 -25.33 -18.64 28.95
CA MET A 1 -23.87 -18.86 29.08
C MET A 1 -23.57 -20.28 28.61
N LYS A 2 -22.84 -20.47 27.50
CA LYS A 2 -22.52 -21.81 26.96
C LYS A 2 -21.22 -22.28 27.61
N ILE A 3 -21.27 -23.31 28.43
CA ILE A 3 -20.09 -23.91 29.07
C ILE A 3 -19.60 -25.07 28.18
N HIS A 4 -18.29 -25.12 27.95
CA HIS A 4 -17.65 -26.11 27.08
C HIS A 4 -17.72 -27.52 27.70
N PRO A 5 -18.12 -28.57 26.96
CA PRO A 5 -18.36 -29.92 27.50
C PRO A 5 -17.14 -30.59 28.16
N ARG A 6 -15.92 -30.12 27.91
CA ARG A 6 -14.69 -30.65 28.55
C ARG A 6 -14.57 -30.31 30.03
N ILE A 7 -15.15 -29.19 30.49
CA ILE A 7 -15.06 -28.76 31.89
C ILE A 7 -15.98 -29.61 32.79
N VAL A 8 -17.11 -30.09 32.25
CA VAL A 8 -18.05 -30.95 32.99
C VAL A 8 -17.51 -32.37 33.17
N ILE A 9 -16.72 -32.87 32.21
CA ILE A 9 -16.12 -34.22 32.26
C ILE A 9 -14.99 -34.29 33.30
N GLY A 10 -14.19 -33.23 33.46
CA GLY A 10 -13.11 -33.19 34.45
C GLY A 10 -13.60 -33.24 35.91
N LEU A 11 -14.75 -32.60 36.20
CA LEU A 11 -15.31 -32.52 37.56
C LEU A 11 -15.94 -33.83 38.07
N LEU A 12 -16.34 -34.74 37.18
CA LEU A 12 -16.97 -36.01 37.56
C LEU A 12 -15.99 -37.19 37.64
N LEU A 13 -14.84 -37.11 36.96
CA LEU A 13 -13.85 -38.19 36.93
C LEU A 13 -12.96 -38.26 38.19
N GLY A 14 -13.04 -37.29 39.10
CA GLY A 14 -12.31 -37.30 40.37
C GLY A 14 -12.80 -38.30 41.41
N TRP A 15 -13.93 -38.98 41.19
CA TRP A 15 -14.57 -39.85 42.20
C TRP A 15 -14.86 -41.30 41.80
N CYS A 16 -14.55 -41.73 40.58
CA CYS A 16 -14.72 -43.14 40.20
C CYS A 16 -13.43 -43.68 39.58
N ALA A 17 -12.75 -44.53 40.34
CA ALA A 17 -11.70 -45.39 39.84
C ALA A 17 -12.30 -46.70 39.29
N ILE A 18 -11.91 -47.03 38.05
CA ILE A 18 -11.87 -48.36 37.40
C ILE A 18 -13.22 -48.93 36.91
N GLY A 19 -13.41 -48.92 35.58
CA GLY A 19 -14.16 -49.97 34.84
C GLY A 19 -15.12 -49.48 33.74
N HIS A 20 -14.81 -49.81 32.48
CA HIS A 20 -15.69 -49.79 31.29
C HIS A 20 -16.26 -48.45 30.79
N ALA A 21 -15.55 -47.81 29.85
CA ALA A 21 -15.89 -46.49 29.28
C ALA A 21 -17.05 -46.46 28.26
N ASP A 22 -17.42 -47.56 27.61
CA ASP A 22 -18.36 -47.49 26.45
C ASP A 22 -19.86 -47.63 26.81
N ASP A 23 -20.21 -48.16 27.99
CA ASP A 23 -21.62 -48.28 28.42
C ASP A 23 -22.08 -47.16 29.39
N GLU A 24 -21.15 -46.44 30.02
CA GLU A 24 -21.49 -45.34 30.96
C GLU A 24 -21.89 -44.04 30.25
N GLU A 25 -21.38 -43.80 29.03
CA GLU A 25 -21.66 -42.56 28.27
C GLU A 25 -23.15 -42.44 27.91
N ARG A 26 -23.86 -43.58 27.77
CA ARG A 26 -25.33 -43.61 27.59
C ARG A 26 -26.12 -43.44 28.88
N ALA A 27 -25.57 -43.83 30.03
CA ALA A 27 -26.22 -43.65 31.33
C ALA A 27 -26.18 -42.19 31.83
N LEU A 28 -25.16 -41.43 31.42
CA LEU A 28 -24.94 -40.05 31.86
C LEU A 28 -25.75 -39.00 31.07
N GLN A 29 -26.29 -39.33 29.89
CA GLN A 29 -27.07 -38.39 29.06
C GLN A 29 -28.43 -37.98 29.67
N GLY A 30 -28.83 -38.58 30.81
CA GLY A 30 -30.04 -38.21 31.55
C GLY A 30 -29.81 -37.78 33.01
N ALA A 31 -28.57 -37.76 33.50
CA ALA A 31 -28.29 -37.48 34.91
C ALA A 31 -28.41 -35.98 35.21
N ARG A 32 -29.40 -35.60 36.03
CA ARG A 32 -29.51 -34.25 36.58
C ARG A 32 -28.81 -34.19 37.93
N VAL A 33 -27.66 -33.53 37.97
CA VAL A 33 -26.96 -33.22 39.22
C VAL A 33 -27.36 -31.82 39.66
N THR A 34 -28.03 -31.73 40.81
CA THR A 34 -28.27 -30.46 41.50
C THR A 34 -27.15 -30.22 42.49
N LEU A 35 -26.23 -29.32 42.16
CA LEU A 35 -25.24 -28.78 43.09
C LEU A 35 -25.78 -27.50 43.73
N PRO A 36 -25.65 -27.33 45.05
CA PRO A 36 -25.79 -26.03 45.70
C PRO A 36 -24.87 -24.99 45.04
N LEU A 37 -25.37 -23.76 44.87
CA LEU A 37 -24.70 -22.71 44.09
C LEU A 37 -23.32 -22.32 44.68
N ASP A 38 -23.18 -22.40 45.99
CA ASP A 38 -21.95 -22.17 46.76
C ASP A 38 -20.89 -23.25 46.49
N ALA A 39 -21.28 -24.52 46.42
CA ALA A 39 -20.38 -25.60 46.05
C ALA A 39 -19.90 -25.49 44.58
N PHE A 40 -20.80 -25.08 43.67
CA PHE A 40 -20.44 -24.86 42.27
C PHE A 40 -19.44 -23.70 42.10
N ALA A 41 -19.63 -22.60 42.84
CA ALA A 41 -18.72 -21.46 42.79
C ALA A 41 -17.30 -21.81 43.28
N LEU A 42 -17.19 -22.65 44.32
CA LEU A 42 -15.91 -23.09 44.86
C LEU A 42 -15.13 -23.97 43.86
N GLU A 43 -15.81 -24.91 43.20
CA GLU A 43 -15.19 -25.78 42.20
C GLU A 43 -14.79 -25.01 40.93
N MET A 44 -15.62 -24.06 40.49
CA MET A 44 -15.25 -23.17 39.37
C MET A 44 -14.02 -22.33 39.68
N ALA A 45 -13.87 -21.84 40.92
CA ALA A 45 -12.70 -21.08 41.33
C ALA A 45 -11.43 -21.95 41.40
N LYS A 46 -11.56 -23.23 41.74
CA LYS A 46 -10.45 -24.19 41.75
C LYS A 46 -10.02 -24.58 40.33
N ALA A 47 -10.98 -24.89 39.45
CA ALA A 47 -10.74 -25.17 38.05
C ALA A 47 -10.11 -23.97 37.31
N ALA A 48 -10.52 -22.74 37.65
CA ALA A 48 -9.90 -21.53 37.11
C ALA A 48 -8.42 -21.41 37.52
N ARG A 49 -8.08 -21.66 38.79
CA ARG A 49 -6.68 -21.64 39.26
C ARG A 49 -5.81 -22.72 38.62
N GLU A 50 -6.37 -23.91 38.42
CA GLU A 50 -5.66 -25.02 37.75
C GLU A 50 -5.47 -24.74 36.25
N ALA A 51 -6.45 -24.09 35.60
CA ALA A 51 -6.32 -23.64 34.21
C ALA A 51 -5.29 -22.50 34.06
N ASP A 52 -5.24 -21.56 35.00
CA ASP A 52 -4.24 -20.48 35.01
C ASP A 52 -2.83 -21.01 35.26
N ALA A 53 -2.68 -22.03 36.12
CA ALA A 53 -1.40 -22.69 36.35
C ALA A 53 -0.92 -23.52 35.14
N ALA A 54 -1.82 -24.19 34.43
CA ALA A 54 -1.49 -24.96 33.23
C ALA A 54 -1.15 -24.07 32.01
N ASN A 55 -1.68 -22.84 31.97
CA ASN A 55 -1.36 -21.86 30.92
C ASN A 55 -0.10 -21.04 31.21
N ALA A 56 0.52 -21.17 32.38
CA ALA A 56 1.71 -20.44 32.76
C ALA A 56 3.03 -21.06 32.25
N GLU A 57 3.01 -22.26 31.65
CA GLU A 57 4.23 -22.98 31.26
C GLU A 57 4.68 -22.79 29.79
N ASP A 58 3.93 -22.11 28.92
CA ASP A 58 4.37 -21.82 27.56
C ASP A 58 4.16 -20.32 27.24
N GLU A 59 5.01 -19.45 27.80
CA GLU A 59 5.23 -18.15 27.16
C GLU A 59 5.69 -18.43 25.72
N PRO A 60 4.98 -17.94 24.69
CA PRO A 60 5.33 -18.22 23.31
C PRO A 60 6.76 -17.75 23.05
N THR A 61 7.69 -18.70 22.92
CA THR A 61 9.08 -18.39 22.58
C THR A 61 9.07 -17.65 21.25
N LEU A 62 9.52 -16.39 21.27
CA LEU A 62 9.67 -15.62 20.05
C LEU A 62 10.54 -16.43 19.08
N PRO A 63 10.16 -16.55 17.80
CA PRO A 63 10.88 -17.37 16.82
C PRO A 63 12.32 -16.87 16.56
N VAL A 64 12.67 -15.68 17.06
CA VAL A 64 13.98 -15.06 16.92
C VAL A 64 14.54 -14.75 18.31
N GLY A 65 15.63 -15.41 18.68
CA GLY A 65 16.30 -15.22 19.98
C GLY A 65 17.22 -14.01 20.03
N ALA A 66 17.82 -13.62 18.90
CA ALA A 66 18.70 -12.46 18.78
C ALA A 66 18.66 -11.86 17.37
N VAL A 67 18.94 -10.56 17.23
CA VAL A 67 18.97 -9.83 15.95
C VAL A 67 20.30 -9.11 15.81
N VAL A 68 20.98 -9.29 14.68
CA VAL A 68 22.18 -8.50 14.33
C VAL A 68 21.75 -7.15 13.78
N ARG A 69 21.95 -6.09 14.57
CA ARG A 69 21.54 -4.73 14.21
C ARG A 69 22.49 -4.12 13.19
N SER A 70 23.79 -4.35 13.35
CA SER A 70 24.79 -3.88 12.40
C SER A 70 26.05 -4.73 12.42
N ALA A 71 26.70 -4.84 11.27
CA ALA A 71 28.03 -5.41 11.11
C ALA A 71 28.88 -4.47 10.25
N CYS A 72 30.02 -4.02 10.78
CA CYS A 72 31.00 -3.20 10.05
C CYS A 72 32.29 -3.99 9.90
N TYR A 73 32.58 -4.42 8.68
CA TYR A 73 33.82 -5.09 8.32
C TYR A 73 34.82 -4.03 7.90
N THR A 74 36.03 -4.07 8.44
CA THR A 74 37.15 -3.21 8.03
C THR A 74 38.26 -4.12 7.56
N VAL A 75 38.78 -3.86 6.36
CA VAL A 75 39.95 -4.55 5.80
C VAL A 75 41.08 -3.54 5.69
N ASP A 76 42.16 -3.82 6.41
CA ASP A 76 43.39 -3.03 6.40
C ASP A 76 44.42 -3.70 5.49
N PHE A 77 44.78 -3.02 4.39
CA PHE A 77 45.77 -3.49 3.41
C PHE A 77 47.22 -3.06 3.73
N GLY A 78 47.43 -2.27 4.78
CA GLY A 78 48.73 -1.66 5.10
C GLY A 78 49.42 -2.19 6.35
N ALA A 79 48.86 -3.19 7.03
CA ALA A 79 49.41 -3.69 8.28
C ALA A 79 50.78 -4.38 8.07
N GLU A 80 51.80 -3.97 8.85
CA GLU A 80 53.18 -4.50 8.78
C GLU A 80 53.27 -6.03 8.98
N ALA A 81 52.24 -6.65 9.57
CA ALA A 81 52.14 -8.08 9.85
C ALA A 81 51.36 -8.89 8.78
N GLY A 82 50.99 -8.25 7.66
CA GLY A 82 50.08 -8.80 6.65
C GLY A 82 48.67 -8.23 6.79
N ASN A 83 47.84 -8.45 5.76
CA ASN A 83 46.48 -7.90 5.70
C ASN A 83 45.66 -8.32 6.92
N ALA A 84 44.96 -7.36 7.53
CA ALA A 84 44.18 -7.56 8.74
C ALA A 84 42.71 -7.23 8.49
N GLY A 85 41.83 -8.07 9.03
CA GLY A 85 40.40 -7.82 9.07
C GLY A 85 39.96 -7.44 10.47
N ARG A 86 38.94 -6.60 10.55
CA ARG A 86 38.18 -6.30 11.77
C ARG A 86 36.71 -6.40 11.45
N VAL A 87 35.92 -6.95 12.36
CA VAL A 87 34.46 -6.86 12.29
C VAL A 87 33.92 -6.34 13.62
N GLU A 88 33.14 -5.27 13.55
CA GLU A 88 32.39 -4.72 14.67
C GLU A 88 30.92 -5.09 14.51
N VAL A 89 30.37 -5.83 15.47
CA VAL A 89 28.99 -6.31 15.42
C VAL A 89 28.20 -5.83 16.63
N ALA A 90 27.03 -5.27 16.36
CA ALA A 90 26.03 -4.95 17.36
C ALA A 90 24.86 -5.96 17.27
N VAL A 91 24.64 -6.71 18.34
CA VAL A 91 23.61 -7.74 18.46
C VAL A 91 22.63 -7.34 19.56
N ARG A 92 21.33 -7.50 19.32
CA ARG A 92 20.32 -7.39 20.39
C ARG A 92 19.74 -8.75 20.70
N SER A 93 19.99 -9.25 21.90
CA SER A 93 19.37 -10.48 22.42
C SER A 93 17.97 -10.18 22.97
N LEU A 94 17.01 -11.00 22.59
CA LEU A 94 15.59 -10.88 22.97
C LEU A 94 15.18 -11.91 24.02
N GLN A 95 16.08 -12.81 24.39
CA GLN A 95 15.84 -13.89 25.35
C GLN A 95 16.97 -13.96 26.38
N ASP A 96 16.67 -14.47 27.57
CA ASP A 96 17.67 -14.64 28.62
C ASP A 96 18.51 -15.92 28.41
N ALA A 97 17.98 -16.88 27.65
CA ALA A 97 18.69 -18.11 27.29
C ALA A 97 19.85 -17.82 26.31
N PRO A 98 21.01 -18.50 26.45
CA PRO A 98 22.15 -18.33 25.55
C PRO A 98 21.78 -18.56 24.08
N GLN A 99 22.16 -17.62 23.21
CA GLN A 99 21.96 -17.71 21.76
C GLN A 99 23.31 -17.74 21.03
N LEU A 100 23.35 -18.43 19.89
CA LEU A 100 24.51 -18.44 18.99
C LEU A 100 24.22 -17.56 17.79
N VAL A 101 24.99 -16.48 17.64
CA VAL A 101 24.84 -15.53 16.54
C VAL A 101 26.05 -15.65 15.63
N PRO A 102 25.91 -16.12 14.37
CA PRO A 102 27.03 -16.33 13.49
C PRO A 102 27.57 -15.00 12.96
N ILE A 103 28.89 -14.82 13.00
CA ILE A 103 29.57 -13.53 12.73
C ILE A 103 30.57 -13.64 11.58
N LEU A 104 31.38 -14.71 11.53
CA LEU A 104 32.43 -14.91 10.54
C LEU A 104 32.47 -16.37 10.07
N ASN A 105 33.13 -16.63 8.95
CA ASN A 105 33.48 -17.99 8.55
C ASN A 105 34.60 -18.57 9.45
N ALA A 106 34.57 -19.87 9.73
CA ALA A 106 35.59 -20.54 10.54
C ALA A 106 36.98 -20.58 9.89
N GLY A 107 37.11 -20.22 8.61
CA GLY A 107 38.39 -20.11 7.91
C GLY A 107 39.29 -18.96 8.38
N TYR A 108 38.76 -17.98 9.13
CA TYR A 108 39.55 -16.83 9.60
C TYR A 108 40.28 -17.14 10.91
N ALA A 109 41.56 -16.81 10.98
CA ALA A 109 42.33 -16.88 12.20
C ALA A 109 42.06 -15.64 13.06
N ILE A 110 41.33 -15.81 14.17
CA ILE A 110 41.03 -14.73 15.11
C ILE A 110 42.30 -14.33 15.86
N THR A 111 42.66 -13.04 15.80
CA THR A 111 43.85 -12.50 16.45
C THR A 111 43.50 -11.77 17.74
N ARG A 112 42.31 -11.15 17.81
CA ARG A 112 41.82 -10.46 19.00
C ARG A 112 40.30 -10.45 19.05
N VAL A 113 39.75 -10.47 20.26
CA VAL A 113 38.33 -10.26 20.54
C VAL A 113 38.22 -9.18 21.60
N ALA A 114 37.29 -8.24 21.43
CA ALA A 114 36.95 -7.24 22.43
C ALA A 114 35.41 -7.15 22.56
N PRO A 115 34.87 -7.07 23.79
CA PRO A 115 35.59 -7.14 25.06
C PRO A 115 36.16 -8.55 25.32
N ASP A 116 37.14 -8.66 26.23
CA ASP A 116 37.85 -9.93 26.49
C ASP A 116 36.93 -11.02 27.05
N GLU A 117 35.81 -10.63 27.68
CA GLU A 117 34.77 -11.57 28.14
C GLU A 117 33.88 -12.14 27.02
N ALA A 118 33.95 -11.64 25.79
CA ALA A 118 33.11 -12.14 24.71
C ALA A 118 33.50 -13.59 24.34
N THR A 119 32.51 -14.48 24.37
CA THR A 119 32.72 -15.90 24.10
C THR A 119 32.41 -16.21 22.63
N LEU A 120 33.41 -16.72 21.91
CA LEU A 120 33.25 -17.19 20.54
C LEU A 120 33.30 -18.72 20.50
N VAL A 121 32.42 -19.33 19.72
CA VAL A 121 32.40 -20.78 19.48
C VAL A 121 32.31 -21.07 17.99
N THR A 122 32.96 -22.14 17.53
CA THR A 122 32.82 -22.58 16.14
C THR A 122 31.68 -23.58 16.02
N ARG A 123 30.70 -23.31 15.15
CA ARG A 123 29.56 -24.19 14.88
C ARG A 123 29.19 -24.11 13.40
N ASP A 124 29.00 -25.26 12.77
CA ASP A 124 28.57 -25.36 11.36
C ASP A 124 29.47 -24.59 10.38
N GLY A 125 30.78 -24.62 10.60
CA GLY A 125 31.77 -23.90 9.77
C GLY A 125 31.78 -22.38 9.95
N ARG A 126 31.13 -21.88 11.01
CA ARG A 126 31.06 -20.45 11.33
C ARG A 126 31.55 -20.17 12.73
N ILE A 127 32.11 -18.98 12.93
CA ILE A 127 32.44 -18.40 14.22
C ILE A 127 31.19 -17.69 14.72
N CYS A 128 30.64 -18.18 15.81
CA CYS A 128 29.43 -17.66 16.44
C CYS A 128 29.78 -16.95 17.75
N LEU A 129 29.20 -15.77 17.94
CA LEU A 129 29.15 -15.09 19.23
C LEU A 129 28.11 -15.79 20.11
N VAL A 130 28.50 -16.16 21.33
CA VAL A 130 27.57 -16.59 22.37
C VAL A 130 27.06 -15.34 23.08
N VAL A 131 25.77 -15.04 22.95
CA VAL A 131 25.13 -13.94 23.69
C VAL A 131 24.25 -14.52 24.80
N GLU A 132 24.50 -14.08 26.03
CA GLU A 132 23.75 -14.49 27.21
C GLU A 132 22.99 -13.29 27.78
N GLY A 133 21.74 -13.50 28.21
CA GLY A 133 20.90 -12.43 28.75
C GLY A 133 20.29 -11.50 27.68
N ARG A 134 19.13 -10.93 28.01
CA ARG A 134 18.50 -9.87 27.20
C ARG A 134 19.33 -8.59 27.22
N GLY A 135 19.48 -7.95 26.06
CA GLY A 135 20.18 -6.66 25.97
C GLY A 135 20.87 -6.43 24.64
N ASP A 136 21.54 -5.28 24.54
CA ASP A 136 22.45 -4.97 23.43
C ASP A 136 23.86 -5.45 23.78
N HIS A 137 24.50 -6.12 22.83
CA HIS A 137 25.84 -6.71 22.92
C HIS A 137 26.67 -6.17 21.75
N ASN A 138 27.85 -5.63 22.04
CA ASN A 138 28.76 -5.16 21.01
C ASN A 138 30.07 -5.95 21.10
N VAL A 139 30.51 -6.51 19.97
CA VAL A 139 31.76 -7.24 19.88
C VAL A 139 32.59 -6.70 18.72
N GLN A 140 33.88 -6.56 18.94
CA GLN A 140 34.87 -6.34 17.91
C GLN A 140 35.76 -7.57 17.81
N ILE A 141 35.95 -8.07 16.60
CA ILE A 141 36.77 -9.24 16.32
C ILE A 141 37.81 -8.84 15.28
N ASP A 142 39.09 -8.87 15.65
CA ASP A 142 40.19 -8.73 14.70
C ASP A 142 40.62 -10.13 14.24
N PHE A 143 40.89 -10.28 12.94
CA PHE A 143 41.24 -11.55 12.32
C PHE A 143 42.30 -11.35 11.23
N ALA A 144 43.09 -12.38 10.97
CA ALA A 144 44.10 -12.36 9.91
C ALA A 144 43.46 -12.64 8.54
N LEU A 145 43.89 -11.90 7.52
CA LEU A 145 43.52 -12.11 6.13
C LEU A 145 44.72 -12.60 5.35
N ASP A 146 44.61 -13.78 4.74
CA ASP A 146 45.61 -14.27 3.80
C ASP A 146 45.24 -13.80 2.40
N VAL A 147 45.71 -12.60 2.03
CA VAL A 147 45.50 -12.02 0.69
C VAL A 147 46.86 -11.71 0.10
N GLN A 148 47.21 -12.36 -1.00
CA GLN A 148 48.36 -11.92 -1.81
C GLN A 148 47.96 -10.66 -2.57
N THR A 149 48.89 -9.71 -2.74
CA THR A 149 48.66 -8.33 -3.24
C THR A 149 48.05 -8.19 -4.64
N ASN A 150 47.74 -9.29 -5.34
CA ASN A 150 47.07 -9.31 -6.64
C ASN A 150 45.86 -10.26 -6.70
N GLU A 151 45.44 -10.84 -5.57
CA GLU A 151 44.34 -11.79 -5.51
C GLU A 151 43.02 -11.12 -5.10
N THR A 152 41.92 -11.73 -5.50
CA THR A 152 40.58 -11.33 -5.08
C THR A 152 40.38 -11.75 -3.63
N LEU A 153 40.16 -10.80 -2.73
CA LEU A 153 39.77 -11.08 -1.35
C LEU A 153 38.29 -11.44 -1.31
N ALA A 154 37.95 -12.67 -0.97
CA ALA A 154 36.57 -13.09 -0.72
C ALA A 154 36.25 -12.98 0.78
N LEU A 155 35.17 -12.26 1.11
CA LEU A 155 34.62 -12.10 2.45
C LEU A 155 33.23 -12.71 2.50
N ASP A 156 32.97 -13.59 3.47
CA ASP A 156 31.63 -14.11 3.73
C ASP A 156 30.97 -13.22 4.78
N VAL A 157 29.94 -12.49 4.36
CA VAL A 157 29.33 -11.42 5.14
C VAL A 157 28.04 -11.92 5.75
N HIS A 158 27.91 -11.79 7.07
CA HIS A 158 26.73 -12.25 7.77
C HIS A 158 25.51 -11.31 7.65
N PRO A 159 24.28 -11.87 7.62
CA PRO A 159 23.05 -11.07 7.58
C PRO A 159 22.95 -10.14 8.79
N ALA A 160 22.63 -8.87 8.54
CA ALA A 160 22.33 -7.87 9.56
C ALA A 160 21.45 -6.77 8.98
N ASN A 161 20.76 -6.02 9.84
CA ASN A 161 19.93 -4.91 9.36
C ASN A 161 20.74 -3.84 8.61
N ARG A 162 22.03 -3.70 8.95
CA ARG A 162 22.96 -2.81 8.25
C ARG A 162 24.33 -3.45 8.18
N VAL A 163 24.83 -3.63 6.96
CA VAL A 163 26.17 -4.18 6.74
C VAL A 163 27.03 -3.20 5.95
N ARG A 164 28.26 -2.96 6.42
CA ARG A 164 29.23 -2.06 5.78
C ARG A 164 30.58 -2.73 5.67
N LEU A 165 31.29 -2.45 4.59
CA LEU A 165 32.70 -2.76 4.39
C LEU A 165 33.51 -1.47 4.29
N GLN A 166 34.53 -1.32 5.11
CA GLN A 166 35.50 -0.24 5.07
C GLN A 166 36.85 -0.81 4.63
N LEU A 167 37.54 -0.06 3.78
CA LEU A 167 38.87 -0.42 3.32
C LEU A 167 39.83 0.66 3.80
N GLU A 168 40.88 0.26 4.52
CA GLU A 168 41.89 1.13 5.10
C GLU A 168 43.26 0.86 4.49
N ASN A 169 44.12 1.87 4.47
CA ASN A 169 45.51 1.81 4.00
C ASN A 169 45.67 1.14 2.63
N LEU A 170 44.76 1.45 1.69
CA LEU A 170 44.94 1.11 0.28
C LEU A 170 46.25 1.71 -0.24
N GLU A 171 47.02 0.92 -0.98
CA GLU A 171 48.27 1.39 -1.59
C GLU A 171 47.99 2.57 -2.53
N ASP A 172 48.84 3.61 -2.48
CA ASP A 172 48.73 4.78 -3.35
C ASP A 172 48.66 4.36 -4.81
N GLY A 173 47.66 4.86 -5.53
CA GLY A 173 47.44 4.50 -6.92
C GLY A 173 46.75 3.14 -7.11
N LYS A 174 46.06 2.61 -6.10
CA LYS A 174 45.12 1.49 -6.22
C LYS A 174 43.68 1.90 -5.91
N LEU A 175 42.72 1.38 -6.66
CA LEU A 175 41.29 1.44 -6.36
C LEU A 175 40.78 0.05 -6.00
N ALA A 176 39.84 -0.01 -5.05
CA ALA A 176 39.17 -1.25 -4.71
C ALA A 176 37.83 -1.38 -5.47
N LYS A 177 37.68 -2.47 -6.22
CA LYS A 177 36.42 -2.90 -6.81
C LYS A 177 35.78 -3.95 -5.91
N VAL A 178 34.62 -3.64 -5.32
CA VAL A 178 33.89 -4.54 -4.43
C VAL A 178 32.69 -5.13 -5.17
N ARG A 179 32.74 -6.43 -5.46
CA ARG A 179 31.60 -7.19 -6.00
C ARG A 179 30.71 -7.65 -4.86
N GLY A 180 29.40 -7.49 -5.04
CA GLY A 180 28.40 -7.77 -4.00
C GLY A 180 28.04 -6.56 -3.14
N ALA A 181 28.66 -5.39 -3.36
CA ALA A 181 28.24 -4.15 -2.71
C ALA A 181 26.95 -3.60 -3.34
N VAL A 182 26.06 -3.07 -2.50
CA VAL A 182 24.82 -2.37 -2.88
C VAL A 182 25.09 -0.91 -3.23
N ASP A 183 26.05 -0.28 -2.52
CA ASP A 183 26.40 1.12 -2.72
C ASP A 183 27.84 1.43 -2.28
N ALA A 184 28.43 2.48 -2.82
CA ALA A 184 29.75 2.99 -2.44
C ALA A 184 29.63 4.44 -1.96
N GLY A 185 29.92 4.70 -0.68
CA GLY A 185 29.84 6.02 -0.06
C GLY A 185 31.20 6.51 0.46
N GLY A 186 31.26 7.79 0.89
CA GLY A 186 32.48 8.52 1.30
C GLY A 186 33.23 8.01 2.56
N GLY A 187 33.23 6.70 2.80
CA GLY A 187 33.97 6.04 3.86
C GLY A 187 33.73 4.52 3.91
N GLY A 188 33.30 3.90 2.79
CA GLY A 188 33.08 2.45 2.69
C GLY A 188 31.93 2.05 1.76
N PHE A 189 31.73 0.74 1.63
CA PHE A 189 30.71 0.09 0.80
C PHE A 189 29.54 -0.40 1.67
N LEU A 190 28.31 -0.18 1.23
CA LEU A 190 27.14 -0.81 1.84
C LEU A 190 26.93 -2.19 1.22
N LEU A 191 26.64 -3.19 2.05
CA LEU A 191 26.48 -4.57 1.64
C LEU A 191 25.02 -5.04 1.86
N PRO A 192 24.56 -6.12 1.18
CA PRO A 192 23.21 -6.63 1.31
C PRO A 192 22.87 -7.02 2.74
N ALA A 193 21.67 -6.67 3.21
CA ALA A 193 21.22 -7.00 4.57
C ALA A 193 21.08 -8.51 4.80
N GLU A 194 20.84 -9.27 3.72
CA GLU A 194 20.80 -10.74 3.72
C GLU A 194 22.17 -11.41 3.84
N GLY A 195 23.26 -10.63 3.83
CA GLY A 195 24.62 -11.15 3.81
C GLY A 195 25.02 -11.74 2.45
N GLY A 196 26.08 -12.55 2.43
CA GLY A 196 26.57 -13.24 1.23
C GLY A 196 28.07 -13.05 0.99
N GLU A 197 28.56 -13.64 -0.09
CA GLU A 197 29.96 -13.51 -0.49
C GLU A 197 30.21 -12.15 -1.16
N VAL A 198 31.20 -11.43 -0.64
CA VAL A 198 31.66 -10.12 -1.13
C VAL A 198 33.11 -10.26 -1.56
N ALA A 199 33.41 -9.89 -2.81
CA ALA A 199 34.75 -10.01 -3.37
C ALA A 199 35.39 -8.63 -3.59
N VAL A 200 36.55 -8.38 -2.98
CA VAL A 200 37.33 -7.15 -3.11
C VAL A 200 38.50 -7.41 -4.06
N VAL A 201 38.58 -6.62 -5.13
CA VAL A 201 39.67 -6.68 -6.12
C VAL A 201 40.37 -5.33 -6.13
N LEU A 202 41.68 -5.32 -5.87
CA LEU A 202 42.50 -4.12 -6.04
C LEU A 202 42.91 -3.99 -7.51
N VAL A 203 42.66 -2.82 -8.09
CA VAL A 203 43.07 -2.47 -9.45
C VAL A 203 43.94 -1.23 -9.41
N ASP A 204 44.84 -1.07 -10.38
CA ASP A 204 45.59 0.19 -10.51
C ASP A 204 44.60 1.35 -10.72
N ASP A 205 44.75 2.40 -9.95
CA ASP A 205 44.18 3.73 -10.17
C ASP A 205 44.93 4.39 -11.32
N ARG A 206 44.86 3.77 -12.50
CA ARG A 206 45.15 4.49 -13.72
C ARG A 206 43.93 5.36 -13.98
N PRO A 207 44.10 6.66 -14.26
CA PRO A 207 43.03 7.41 -14.88
C PRO A 207 42.80 6.77 -16.24
N ASP A 208 41.87 5.81 -16.30
CA ASP A 208 41.17 5.47 -17.54
C ASP A 208 40.66 6.82 -18.01
N VAL A 209 41.27 7.38 -19.05
CA VAL A 209 40.67 8.50 -19.76
C VAL A 209 39.37 7.92 -20.28
N ALA A 210 38.28 8.21 -19.59
CA ALA A 210 36.99 7.65 -19.93
C ALA A 210 36.75 7.96 -21.41
N PRO A 211 36.38 6.97 -22.21
CA PRO A 211 36.10 7.19 -23.62
C PRO A 211 35.08 8.30 -23.78
N GLU A 212 35.30 9.18 -24.74
CA GLU A 212 34.36 10.27 -25.00
C GLU A 212 33.14 9.72 -25.74
N TRP A 213 31.97 9.79 -25.11
CA TRP A 213 30.71 9.33 -25.70
C TRP A 213 29.81 10.51 -26.06
N SER A 214 29.40 10.58 -27.33
CA SER A 214 28.27 11.42 -27.73
C SER A 214 26.96 10.65 -27.54
N ALA A 215 25.86 11.32 -27.19
CA ALA A 215 24.57 10.65 -27.08
C ALA A 215 23.39 11.50 -27.51
N ARG A 216 22.27 10.83 -27.78
CA ARG A 216 20.94 11.43 -27.84
C ARG A 216 20.03 10.69 -26.88
N ALA A 217 19.17 11.43 -26.20
CA ALA A 217 18.27 10.85 -25.22
C ALA A 217 16.81 11.11 -25.56
N SER A 218 15.98 10.13 -25.24
CA SER A 218 14.52 10.29 -25.17
C SER A 218 14.04 9.85 -23.80
N ALA A 219 13.19 10.64 -23.14
CA ALA A 219 12.71 10.37 -21.79
C ALA A 219 11.19 10.44 -21.66
N VAL A 220 10.66 9.81 -20.63
CA VAL A 220 9.29 9.98 -20.14
C VAL A 220 9.39 10.25 -18.64
N VAL A 221 8.70 11.30 -18.18
CA VAL A 221 8.64 11.70 -16.77
C VAL A 221 7.21 11.56 -16.29
N VAL A 222 6.99 10.91 -15.16
CA VAL A 222 5.67 10.69 -14.57
C VAL A 222 5.75 10.94 -13.07
N GLU A 223 4.77 11.64 -12.51
CA GLU A 223 4.58 11.67 -11.06
C GLU A 223 3.87 10.36 -10.61
N GLU A 224 4.51 9.59 -9.74
CA GLU A 224 3.91 8.44 -9.09
C GLU A 224 4.30 8.42 -7.60
N GLU A 225 3.31 8.33 -6.71
CA GLU A 225 3.49 8.17 -5.26
C GLU A 225 4.33 9.26 -4.57
N GLY A 226 4.33 10.49 -5.09
CA GLY A 226 5.11 11.61 -4.55
C GLY A 226 6.57 11.62 -5.01
N ASP A 227 6.92 10.81 -6.01
CA ASP A 227 8.21 10.83 -6.69
C ASP A 227 8.02 11.13 -8.19
N LEU A 228 9.01 11.78 -8.81
CA LEU A 228 9.15 11.81 -10.27
C LEU A 228 9.85 10.55 -10.73
N GLN A 229 9.12 9.70 -11.43
CA GLN A 229 9.64 8.54 -12.13
C GLN A 229 10.14 8.97 -13.50
N VAL A 230 11.44 8.81 -13.74
CA VAL A 230 12.07 9.13 -15.02
C VAL A 230 12.52 7.84 -15.70
N ALA A 231 11.93 7.55 -16.85
CA ALA A 231 12.39 6.51 -17.75
C ALA A 231 13.09 7.14 -18.96
N MET A 232 14.32 6.75 -19.23
CA MET A 232 15.16 7.37 -20.27
C MET A 232 15.83 6.30 -21.11
N VAL A 233 15.97 6.57 -22.40
CA VAL A 233 16.75 5.76 -23.33
C VAL A 233 17.85 6.63 -23.94
N LEU A 234 19.11 6.27 -23.66
CA LEU A 234 20.30 6.86 -24.26
C LEU A 234 20.75 6.05 -25.47
N ARG A 235 20.99 6.73 -26.59
CA ARG A 235 21.68 6.17 -27.75
C ARG A 235 23.05 6.83 -27.85
N MET A 236 24.08 6.08 -27.49
CA MET A 236 25.45 6.54 -27.33
C MET A 236 26.28 6.12 -28.55
N ASN A 237 27.18 6.99 -29.00
CA ASN A 237 28.17 6.69 -30.03
C ASN A 237 29.53 7.21 -29.58
N LEU A 238 30.53 6.36 -29.70
CA LEU A 238 31.91 6.68 -29.34
C LEU A 238 32.43 7.81 -30.24
N ALA A 239 32.99 8.85 -29.65
CA ALA A 239 33.50 10.01 -30.39
C ALA A 239 34.75 9.64 -31.21
N ASN A 240 35.60 8.75 -30.67
CA ASN A 240 36.78 8.24 -31.34
C ASN A 240 36.81 6.69 -31.35
N PRO A 241 36.57 6.03 -32.49
CA PRO A 241 36.50 4.57 -32.57
C PRO A 241 37.82 3.84 -32.26
N ASP A 242 38.95 4.55 -32.27
CA ASP A 242 40.28 3.98 -32.00
C ASP A 242 40.65 4.00 -30.50
N GLU A 243 39.77 4.48 -29.61
CA GLU A 243 39.99 4.46 -28.16
C GLU A 243 39.90 3.04 -27.59
N ALA A 244 40.86 2.68 -26.75
CA ALA A 244 41.07 1.32 -26.27
C ALA A 244 39.95 0.79 -25.35
N ASP A 245 39.09 1.67 -24.80
CA ASP A 245 38.15 1.36 -23.72
C ASP A 245 36.69 1.62 -24.10
N ALA A 246 36.29 1.30 -25.34
CA ALA A 246 34.91 1.37 -25.84
C ALA A 246 33.88 0.49 -25.09
N ASP A 247 34.31 -0.21 -24.04
CA ASP A 247 33.55 -1.12 -23.21
C ASP A 247 33.14 -0.51 -21.86
N SER A 248 33.41 0.77 -21.62
CA SER A 248 32.89 1.47 -20.44
C SER A 248 32.42 2.91 -20.71
N ALA A 249 31.55 3.41 -19.83
CA ALA A 249 31.12 4.80 -19.81
C ALA A 249 30.76 5.19 -18.39
N VAL A 250 30.73 6.48 -18.08
CA VAL A 250 30.28 6.98 -16.78
C VAL A 250 29.10 7.92 -17.01
N LEU A 251 28.00 7.63 -16.31
CA LEU A 251 26.78 8.42 -16.29
C LEU A 251 26.71 9.20 -14.98
N LEU A 252 26.51 10.51 -15.05
CA LEU A 252 26.29 11.39 -13.90
C LEU A 252 24.79 11.59 -13.73
N LEU A 253 24.21 11.01 -12.68
CA LEU A 253 22.80 11.12 -12.35
C LEU A 253 22.54 12.31 -11.41
N PRO A 254 21.34 12.92 -11.45
CA PRO A 254 20.98 14.01 -10.56
C PRO A 254 21.19 13.68 -9.08
N ALA A 255 21.44 14.72 -8.28
CA ALA A 255 21.48 14.59 -6.83
C ALA A 255 20.16 13.98 -6.33
N GLY A 256 20.23 12.98 -5.46
CA GLY A 256 19.03 12.31 -4.91
C GLY A 256 18.42 11.22 -5.78
N ALA A 257 18.83 11.07 -7.05
CA ALA A 257 18.29 10.05 -7.95
C ALA A 257 18.46 8.63 -7.40
N LEU A 258 17.34 7.91 -7.23
CA LEU A 258 17.32 6.51 -6.85
C LEU A 258 17.19 5.65 -8.12
N VAL A 259 18.30 5.04 -8.56
CA VAL A 259 18.28 4.16 -9.75
C VAL A 259 17.44 2.93 -9.45
N GLN A 260 16.36 2.77 -10.22
CA GLN A 260 15.46 1.61 -10.16
C GLN A 260 15.91 0.54 -11.15
N ASP A 261 16.14 0.94 -12.40
CA ASP A 261 16.48 0.04 -13.49
C ASP A 261 17.63 0.61 -14.32
N LEU A 262 18.57 -0.24 -14.71
CA LEU A 262 19.60 0.12 -15.68
C LEU A 262 19.97 -1.10 -16.52
N PHE A 263 19.67 -1.05 -17.81
CA PHE A 263 19.90 -2.17 -18.72
C PHE A 263 20.27 -1.70 -20.13
N GLY A 264 21.00 -2.55 -20.85
CA GLY A 264 21.41 -2.28 -22.22
C GLY A 264 21.93 -3.56 -22.88
N ALA A 265 21.88 -3.61 -24.20
CA ALA A 265 22.42 -4.76 -24.92
C ALA A 265 23.94 -4.88 -24.67
N GLY A 266 24.37 -6.04 -24.17
CA GLY A 266 25.77 -6.31 -23.84
C GLY A 266 26.27 -5.63 -22.57
N LEU A 267 25.41 -4.96 -21.79
CA LEU A 267 25.80 -4.39 -20.50
C LEU A 267 26.01 -5.56 -19.51
N VAL A 268 27.25 -5.76 -19.08
CA VAL A 268 27.64 -6.87 -18.20
C VAL A 268 27.54 -6.46 -16.75
N ASN A 269 27.86 -5.19 -16.45
CA ASN A 269 27.88 -4.68 -15.11
C ASN A 269 27.59 -3.18 -15.11
N TRP A 270 27.01 -2.69 -14.01
CA TRP A 270 26.99 -1.28 -13.69
C TRP A 270 27.19 -1.11 -12.20
N GLN A 271 27.92 -0.06 -11.80
CA GLN A 271 28.24 0.19 -10.40
C GLN A 271 28.09 1.67 -10.10
N ARG A 272 27.43 1.97 -8.98
CA ARG A 272 27.40 3.32 -8.40
C ARG A 272 28.76 3.58 -7.78
N PHE A 273 29.36 4.74 -8.08
CA PHE A 273 30.67 5.06 -7.55
C PHE A 273 30.78 6.54 -7.22
N GLY A 274 30.50 6.88 -5.95
CA GLY A 274 30.77 8.23 -5.43
C GLY A 274 29.90 9.34 -6.02
N MET A 275 30.34 10.57 -5.75
CA MET A 275 29.69 11.81 -6.15
C MET A 275 30.69 12.70 -6.88
N ARG A 276 30.26 13.36 -7.94
CA ARG A 276 31.04 14.38 -8.66
C ARG A 276 30.14 15.56 -8.97
N ASP A 277 30.55 16.75 -8.55
CA ASP A 277 29.78 18.00 -8.74
C ASP A 277 28.32 17.91 -8.26
N GLY A 278 28.09 17.18 -7.15
CA GLY A 278 26.74 16.95 -6.60
C GLY A 278 25.92 15.88 -7.31
N MET A 279 26.40 15.33 -8.42
CA MET A 279 25.77 14.23 -9.15
C MET A 279 26.31 12.86 -8.72
N ARG A 280 25.47 11.83 -8.80
CA ARG A 280 25.84 10.43 -8.52
C ARG A 280 26.49 9.82 -9.75
N MET A 281 27.71 9.29 -9.63
CA MET A 281 28.35 8.64 -10.77
C MET A 281 27.93 7.17 -10.86
N VAL A 282 27.60 6.72 -12.06
CA VAL A 282 27.29 5.33 -12.38
C VAL A 282 28.19 4.88 -13.52
N ARG A 283 29.11 3.96 -13.24
CA ARG A 283 29.96 3.36 -14.25
C ARG A 283 29.20 2.23 -14.94
N LEU A 284 29.10 2.32 -16.25
CA LEU A 284 28.55 1.31 -17.16
C LEU A 284 29.71 0.49 -17.71
N GLN A 285 29.55 -0.83 -17.76
CA GLN A 285 30.54 -1.74 -18.33
C GLN A 285 29.87 -2.77 -19.23
N TRP A 286 30.30 -2.82 -20.49
CA TRP A 286 29.87 -3.78 -21.49
C TRP A 286 30.87 -4.91 -21.65
N ALA A 287 30.47 -5.97 -22.34
CA ALA A 287 31.41 -6.95 -22.86
C ALA A 287 32.32 -6.27 -23.91
N ALA A 288 33.60 -6.64 -23.93
CA ALA A 288 34.59 -6.14 -24.90
C ALA A 288 34.34 -6.70 -26.31
N ASP A 289 33.27 -6.24 -26.94
CA ASP A 289 32.83 -6.61 -28.29
C ASP A 289 33.22 -5.57 -29.37
N GLY A 290 33.84 -4.46 -28.95
CA GLY A 290 34.27 -3.36 -29.83
C GLY A 290 33.12 -2.55 -30.46
N ALA A 291 31.89 -2.64 -29.93
CA ALA A 291 30.77 -1.90 -30.50
C ALA A 291 30.90 -0.38 -30.24
N ALA A 292 31.01 0.40 -31.30
CA ALA A 292 31.10 1.86 -31.25
C ALA A 292 29.75 2.55 -30.94
N SER A 293 28.65 1.81 -30.87
CA SER A 293 27.31 2.33 -30.58
C SER A 293 26.61 1.49 -29.52
N ARG A 294 26.00 2.14 -28.54
CA ARG A 294 25.32 1.51 -27.41
C ARG A 294 23.92 2.11 -27.22
N LYS A 295 22.98 1.28 -26.78
CA LYS A 295 21.66 1.71 -26.33
C LYS A 295 21.49 1.31 -24.87
N VAL A 296 21.23 2.29 -24.02
CA VAL A 296 21.06 2.12 -22.57
C VAL A 296 19.70 2.65 -22.17
N SER A 297 18.97 1.87 -21.38
CA SER A 297 17.75 2.28 -20.71
C SER A 297 18.07 2.53 -19.24
N VAL A 298 17.65 3.69 -18.74
CA VAL A 298 17.87 4.14 -17.36
C VAL A 298 16.51 4.52 -16.77
N GLY A 299 16.16 3.90 -15.66
CA GLY A 299 14.99 4.22 -14.85
C GLY A 299 15.44 4.69 -13.46
N TYR A 300 14.99 5.85 -13.02
CA TYR A 300 15.28 6.37 -11.69
C TYR A 300 14.11 7.18 -11.15
N SER A 301 14.02 7.30 -9.82
CA SER A 301 13.08 8.21 -9.16
C SER A 301 13.79 9.39 -8.50
N LEU A 302 13.08 10.51 -8.43
CA LEU A 302 13.47 11.71 -7.69
C LEU A 302 12.36 12.07 -6.70
N PRO A 303 12.68 12.34 -5.43
CA PRO A 303 11.68 12.78 -4.46
C PRO A 303 11.13 14.15 -4.86
N LEU A 304 9.80 14.31 -4.81
CA LEU A 304 9.16 15.61 -4.98
C LEU A 304 9.08 16.37 -3.66
N ASP A 305 9.09 17.70 -3.76
CA ASP A 305 8.69 18.57 -2.67
C ASP A 305 7.15 18.56 -2.58
N PRO A 306 6.54 18.01 -1.52
CA PRO A 306 5.08 17.92 -1.41
C PRO A 306 4.39 19.29 -1.33
N ASP A 307 5.11 20.35 -0.97
CA ASP A 307 4.57 21.70 -0.83
C ASP A 307 4.82 22.59 -2.08
N GLY A 308 5.50 22.04 -3.10
CA GLY A 308 5.89 22.77 -4.30
C GLY A 308 4.80 22.78 -5.38
N ASN A 309 4.49 23.96 -5.93
CA ASN A 309 3.66 24.12 -7.13
C ASN A 309 4.47 23.89 -8.42
N GLY A 310 5.43 22.96 -8.37
CA GLY A 310 6.35 22.76 -9.47
C GLY A 310 7.29 21.60 -9.26
N TRP A 311 7.91 21.18 -10.36
CA TRP A 311 8.87 20.10 -10.41
C TRP A 311 10.20 20.65 -10.88
N SER A 312 11.28 20.35 -10.17
CA SER A 312 12.64 20.56 -10.65
C SER A 312 13.34 19.21 -10.80
N TRP A 313 13.99 19.01 -11.95
CA TRP A 313 14.84 17.85 -12.15
C TRP A 313 15.98 18.15 -13.12
N GLN A 314 17.02 17.33 -13.07
CA GLN A 314 18.11 17.33 -14.05
C GLN A 314 18.08 16.02 -14.84
N TRP A 315 18.63 16.04 -16.05
CA TRP A 315 18.83 14.82 -16.82
C TRP A 315 20.21 14.22 -16.57
N PRO A 316 20.36 12.89 -16.68
CA PRO A 316 21.65 12.21 -16.66
C PRO A 316 22.63 12.76 -17.70
N GLN A 317 23.87 13.05 -17.28
CA GLN A 317 24.96 13.47 -18.16
C GLN A 317 25.94 12.33 -18.42
N LEU A 318 26.67 12.39 -19.53
CA LEU A 318 27.84 11.55 -19.74
C LEU A 318 29.10 12.28 -19.25
N GLU A 319 29.97 11.55 -18.56
CA GLU A 319 31.29 12.07 -18.20
C GLU A 319 32.09 12.42 -19.48
N GLY A 320 32.79 13.55 -19.45
CA GLY A 320 33.45 14.15 -20.62
C GLY A 320 32.73 15.40 -21.16
N GLY A 321 31.50 15.68 -20.71
CA GLY A 321 30.84 16.98 -20.92
C GLY A 321 30.34 17.24 -22.34
N LEU A 322 30.14 16.19 -23.15
CA LEU A 322 29.49 16.32 -24.44
C LEU A 322 28.00 16.64 -24.26
N GLU A 323 27.50 17.66 -24.97
CA GLU A 323 26.08 18.01 -24.96
C GLU A 323 25.23 16.82 -25.43
N VAL A 324 24.39 16.28 -24.54
CA VAL A 324 23.43 15.23 -24.86
C VAL A 324 22.05 15.87 -24.98
N PRO A 325 21.51 16.12 -26.19
CA PRO A 325 20.16 16.61 -26.34
C PRO A 325 19.16 15.56 -25.84
N VAL A 326 18.20 16.02 -25.05
CA VAL A 326 17.13 15.22 -24.44
C VAL A 326 15.79 15.71 -24.98
N VAL A 327 14.99 14.78 -25.52
CA VAL A 327 13.58 15.02 -25.84
C VAL A 327 12.73 14.20 -24.88
N ALA A 328 11.94 14.86 -24.06
CA ALA A 328 11.14 14.23 -23.02
C ALA A 328 9.64 14.44 -23.23
N SER A 329 8.86 13.45 -22.82
CA SER A 329 7.40 13.55 -22.66
C SER A 329 7.08 13.51 -21.17
N VAL A 330 6.66 14.65 -20.62
CA VAL A 330 6.26 14.79 -19.22
C VAL A 330 4.76 14.57 -19.11
N LEU A 331 4.36 13.66 -18.21
CA LEU A 331 2.98 13.24 -18.00
C LEU A 331 2.46 13.83 -16.70
N THR A 332 1.42 14.66 -16.80
CA THR A 332 0.79 15.33 -15.65
C THR A 332 -0.70 15.01 -15.59
N ASP A 333 -1.31 15.14 -14.41
CA ASP A 333 -2.75 15.00 -14.24
C ASP A 333 -3.51 16.10 -15.03
N ALA A 334 -4.64 15.78 -15.66
CA ALA A 334 -5.44 16.77 -16.41
C ALA A 334 -6.00 17.96 -15.61
N ALA A 335 -6.01 17.88 -14.27
CA ALA A 335 -6.34 19.00 -13.39
C ALA A 335 -5.18 19.98 -13.20
N VAL A 336 -3.98 19.62 -13.62
CA VAL A 336 -2.80 20.47 -13.54
C VAL A 336 -2.72 21.31 -14.81
N ASP A 337 -2.62 22.62 -14.68
CA ASP A 337 -2.27 23.51 -15.79
C ASP A 337 -0.84 23.97 -15.62
N VAL A 338 0.01 23.54 -16.55
CA VAL A 338 1.41 23.97 -16.59
C VAL A 338 1.48 25.42 -17.07
N THR A 339 2.08 26.27 -16.25
CA THR A 339 2.16 27.72 -16.46
C THR A 339 3.47 28.13 -17.11
N SER A 340 4.56 27.44 -16.78
CA SER A 340 5.90 27.72 -17.30
C SER A 340 6.73 26.44 -17.31
N VAL A 341 7.69 26.39 -18.25
CA VAL A 341 8.77 25.41 -18.24
C VAL A 341 10.07 26.17 -18.52
N GLU A 342 10.98 26.19 -17.56
CA GLU A 342 12.28 26.84 -17.63
C GLU A 342 13.41 25.82 -17.75
N GLY A 343 14.61 26.26 -18.15
CA GLY A 343 15.76 25.36 -18.35
C GLY A 343 15.64 24.47 -19.59
N VAL A 344 14.81 24.87 -20.55
CA VAL A 344 14.52 24.12 -21.79
C VAL A 344 14.80 24.96 -23.03
N ARG A 345 15.18 24.29 -24.12
CA ARG A 345 15.34 24.88 -25.46
C ARG A 345 13.99 25.12 -26.13
N ASP A 346 13.07 24.16 -25.97
CA ASP A 346 11.72 24.21 -26.51
C ASP A 346 10.77 23.39 -25.63
N TRP A 347 9.49 23.77 -25.59
CA TRP A 347 8.46 22.96 -24.97
C TRP A 347 7.09 23.19 -25.62
N GLY A 348 6.21 22.21 -25.51
CA GLY A 348 4.86 22.30 -26.06
C GLY A 348 3.90 21.27 -25.50
N MET A 349 2.61 21.50 -25.71
CA MET A 349 1.55 20.55 -25.33
C MET A 349 1.40 19.44 -26.37
N ASP A 350 0.64 18.40 -26.02
CA ASP A 350 0.27 17.26 -26.86
C ASP A 350 1.47 16.42 -27.34
N ALA A 351 2.42 16.15 -26.45
CA ALA A 351 3.58 15.34 -26.77
C ALA A 351 3.20 13.93 -27.24
N GLU A 352 3.85 13.47 -28.32
CA GLU A 352 3.86 12.05 -28.67
C GLU A 352 4.68 11.28 -27.64
N LEU A 353 4.20 10.09 -27.28
CA LEU A 353 4.96 9.17 -26.44
C LEU A 353 6.01 8.47 -27.30
N PRO A 354 7.25 8.27 -26.81
CA PRO A 354 8.24 7.48 -27.53
C PRO A 354 7.77 6.03 -27.73
N ASP A 355 8.05 5.43 -28.88
CA ASP A 355 7.63 4.05 -29.22
C ASP A 355 8.09 2.96 -28.23
N TRP A 356 9.16 3.24 -27.47
CA TRP A 356 9.67 2.33 -26.45
C TRP A 356 8.86 2.36 -25.15
N TYR A 357 8.03 3.39 -24.94
CA TYR A 357 7.20 3.52 -23.75
C TYR A 357 5.83 2.89 -23.98
N GLN A 358 5.63 1.69 -23.45
CA GLN A 358 4.43 0.87 -23.69
C GLN A 358 3.42 0.88 -22.54
N ARG A 359 3.68 1.63 -21.45
CA ARG A 359 2.75 1.69 -20.33
C ARG A 359 1.45 2.39 -20.77
N PRO A 360 0.27 1.84 -20.44
CA PRO A 360 -0.99 2.48 -20.77
C PRO A 360 -1.10 3.81 -20.03
N VAL A 361 -1.34 4.90 -20.76
CA VAL A 361 -1.55 6.23 -20.20
C VAL A 361 -3.04 6.54 -20.24
N SER A 362 -3.60 7.00 -19.12
CA SER A 362 -5.01 7.42 -19.04
C SER A 362 -5.30 8.54 -20.05
N ALA A 363 -6.54 8.59 -20.55
CA ALA A 363 -6.99 9.69 -21.41
C ALA A 363 -7.04 11.04 -20.68
N GLN A 364 -6.95 11.03 -19.34
CA GLN A 364 -6.99 12.21 -18.47
C GLN A 364 -5.59 12.69 -18.06
N VAL A 365 -4.55 12.37 -18.84
CA VAL A 365 -3.17 12.81 -18.59
C VAL A 365 -2.80 13.83 -19.66
N GLN A 366 -2.30 14.99 -19.25
CA GLN A 366 -1.69 15.94 -20.16
C GLN A 366 -0.28 15.49 -20.52
N ARG A 367 0.12 15.76 -21.77
CA ARG A 367 1.43 15.36 -22.31
C ARG A 367 2.18 16.58 -22.74
N ILE A 368 3.33 16.80 -22.13
CA ILE A 368 4.15 17.99 -22.35
C ILE A 368 5.47 17.56 -22.96
N ARG A 369 5.81 18.13 -24.10
CA ARG A 369 7.05 17.89 -24.80
C ARG A 369 8.06 18.87 -24.24
N VAL A 370 9.22 18.36 -23.83
CA VAL A 370 10.33 19.16 -23.32
C VAL A 370 11.59 18.81 -24.10
N GLU A 371 12.27 19.81 -24.64
CA GLU A 371 13.61 19.67 -25.23
C GLU A 371 14.63 20.43 -24.40
N SER A 372 15.67 19.78 -23.90
CA SER A 372 16.80 20.45 -23.24
C SER A 372 18.10 19.66 -23.41
N ASN A 373 19.19 20.10 -22.78
CA ASN A 373 20.42 19.30 -22.71
C ASN A 373 20.52 18.52 -21.40
N ALA A 374 21.29 17.44 -21.46
CA ALA A 374 21.72 16.78 -20.24
C ALA A 374 22.45 17.75 -19.31
N GLY A 375 22.10 17.70 -18.03
CA GLY A 375 22.71 18.53 -17.01
C GLY A 375 22.12 19.90 -16.80
N GLU A 376 21.28 20.37 -17.71
CA GLU A 376 20.44 21.53 -17.45
C GLU A 376 19.33 21.12 -16.46
N GLU A 377 19.11 21.98 -15.47
CA GLU A 377 17.97 21.86 -14.56
C GLU A 377 16.71 22.34 -15.27
N VAL A 378 15.71 21.47 -15.34
CA VAL A 378 14.41 21.76 -15.91
C VAL A 378 13.47 22.04 -14.76
N GLU A 379 12.84 23.21 -14.79
CA GLU A 379 11.83 23.63 -13.82
C GLU A 379 10.47 23.72 -14.52
N LEU A 380 9.46 23.06 -13.98
CA LEU A 380 8.10 23.06 -14.48
C LEU A 380 7.19 23.60 -13.38
N GLU A 381 6.58 24.77 -13.59
CA GLU A 381 5.60 25.32 -12.64
C GLU A 381 4.19 25.03 -13.13
N TRP A 382 3.29 24.81 -12.18
CA TRP A 382 1.91 24.49 -12.48
C TRP A 382 0.94 25.01 -11.43
N VAL A 383 -0.34 25.05 -11.81
CA VAL A 383 -1.44 25.41 -10.91
C VAL A 383 -2.50 24.32 -10.97
N GLU A 384 -2.92 23.85 -9.79
CA GLU A 384 -4.05 22.93 -9.68
C GLU A 384 -5.35 23.66 -10.01
N ARG A 385 -6.14 23.11 -10.91
CA ARG A 385 -7.53 23.52 -11.10
C ARG A 385 -8.45 22.68 -10.24
N GLU A 386 -9.40 23.37 -9.60
CA GLU A 386 -10.51 22.70 -8.93
C GLU A 386 -11.28 21.83 -9.93
N ARG A 387 -11.21 20.52 -9.73
CA ARG A 387 -12.10 19.59 -10.42
C ARG A 387 -13.51 19.81 -9.91
N LEU A 388 -14.37 20.38 -10.76
CA LEU A 388 -15.80 20.38 -10.51
C LEU A 388 -16.29 18.92 -10.58
N GLN A 389 -16.61 18.36 -9.43
CA GLN A 389 -17.19 17.02 -9.36
C GLN A 389 -18.55 17.02 -10.07
N THR A 390 -18.63 16.32 -11.19
CA THR A 390 -19.91 15.97 -11.78
C THR A 390 -20.60 14.93 -10.90
N ALA A 391 -21.92 14.90 -10.90
CA ALA A 391 -22.65 13.90 -10.13
C ALA A 391 -22.29 12.51 -10.66
N GLU A 392 -21.60 11.70 -9.84
CA GLU A 392 -21.23 10.31 -10.17
C GLU A 392 -22.46 9.44 -10.47
N ALA A 393 -23.62 9.84 -9.93
CA ALA A 393 -24.89 9.20 -10.18
C ALA A 393 -26.08 10.16 -10.07
N VAL A 394 -27.15 9.82 -10.80
CA VAL A 394 -28.44 10.52 -10.76
C VAL A 394 -29.60 9.52 -10.74
N ILE A 395 -30.66 9.84 -10.01
CA ILE A 395 -31.91 9.10 -10.05
C ILE A 395 -32.72 9.58 -11.26
N ARG A 396 -32.85 8.72 -12.28
CA ARG A 396 -33.66 9.03 -13.46
C ARG A 396 -35.15 8.98 -13.16
N LYS A 397 -35.57 8.02 -12.33
CA LYS A 397 -36.98 7.82 -11.99
C LYS A 397 -37.11 7.10 -10.66
N SER A 398 -38.07 7.54 -9.85
CA SER A 398 -38.47 6.90 -8.59
C SER A 398 -39.96 6.61 -8.61
N GLU A 399 -40.35 5.34 -8.45
CA GLU A 399 -41.74 4.90 -8.39
C GLU A 399 -42.02 4.29 -7.02
N MET A 400 -42.92 4.91 -6.26
CA MET A 400 -43.22 4.54 -4.89
C MET A 400 -44.70 4.23 -4.73
N SER A 401 -45.04 3.30 -3.85
CA SER A 401 -46.41 3.10 -3.40
C SER A 401 -46.47 2.92 -1.89
N THR A 402 -47.46 3.53 -1.24
CA THR A 402 -47.69 3.42 0.20
C THR A 402 -49.14 3.05 0.47
N LYS A 403 -49.34 2.02 1.28
CA LYS A 403 -50.65 1.61 1.78
C LYS A 403 -50.73 1.92 3.27
N VAL A 404 -51.73 2.72 3.66
CA VAL A 404 -51.98 3.07 5.06
C VAL A 404 -53.07 2.17 5.62
N ALA A 405 -52.87 1.66 6.83
CA ALA A 405 -53.86 0.89 7.58
C ALA A 405 -54.57 1.75 8.63
N VAL A 406 -55.80 1.36 9.01
CA VAL A 406 -56.62 2.09 10.00
C VAL A 406 -55.93 2.26 11.35
N ASN A 407 -55.05 1.32 11.72
CA ASN A 407 -54.32 1.34 12.98
C ASN A 407 -53.07 2.24 12.98
N GLY A 408 -52.76 2.92 11.88
CA GLY A 408 -51.56 3.77 11.74
C GLY A 408 -50.35 3.05 11.16
N GLY A 409 -50.39 1.72 10.96
CA GLY A 409 -49.32 1.04 10.24
C GLY A 409 -49.30 1.42 8.76
N SER A 410 -48.12 1.53 8.16
CA SER A 410 -47.98 1.68 6.71
C SER A 410 -46.96 0.70 6.13
N LEU A 411 -47.18 0.34 4.86
CA LEU A 411 -46.24 -0.42 4.04
C LEU A 411 -45.92 0.40 2.80
N SER A 412 -44.65 0.69 2.60
CA SER A 412 -44.13 1.39 1.43
C SER A 412 -43.26 0.46 0.59
N GLU A 413 -43.47 0.47 -0.71
CA GLU A 413 -42.72 -0.29 -1.71
C GLU A 413 -42.21 0.67 -2.78
N GLY A 414 -40.93 0.54 -3.12
CA GLY A 414 -40.22 1.46 -3.98
C GLY A 414 -39.38 0.80 -5.06
N GLN A 415 -39.31 1.45 -6.22
CA GLN A 415 -38.38 1.14 -7.30
C GLN A 415 -37.69 2.42 -7.77
N VAL A 416 -36.36 2.42 -7.78
CA VAL A 416 -35.53 3.58 -8.16
C VAL A 416 -34.58 3.18 -9.27
N THR A 417 -34.58 3.94 -10.36
CA THR A 417 -33.66 3.77 -11.49
C THR A 417 -32.54 4.78 -11.39
N ILE A 418 -31.32 4.30 -11.19
CA ILE A 418 -30.10 5.11 -10.96
C ILE A 418 -29.20 4.97 -12.19
N ALA A 419 -28.80 6.09 -12.78
CA ALA A 419 -27.74 6.13 -13.78
C ALA A 419 -26.42 6.54 -13.12
N HIS A 420 -25.33 5.84 -13.41
CA HIS A 420 -24.03 6.02 -12.78
C HIS A 420 -22.91 5.55 -13.73
N ASP A 421 -21.73 6.14 -13.59
CA ASP A 421 -20.56 5.84 -14.46
C ASP A 421 -19.62 4.80 -13.84
N ALA A 422 -19.74 4.56 -12.54
CA ALA A 422 -18.94 3.61 -11.77
C ALA A 422 -19.79 3.03 -10.61
N PRO A 423 -19.37 1.90 -9.99
CA PRO A 423 -20.03 1.40 -8.80
C PRO A 423 -20.10 2.45 -7.69
N ILE A 424 -21.26 2.60 -7.06
CA ILE A 424 -21.49 3.58 -5.99
C ILE A 424 -22.03 2.92 -4.72
N ARG A 425 -21.95 3.65 -3.61
CA ARG A 425 -22.72 3.38 -2.39
C ARG A 425 -23.84 4.41 -2.30
N TRP A 426 -25.05 4.01 -2.69
CA TRP A 426 -26.18 4.92 -2.65
C TRP A 426 -26.70 5.06 -1.21
N ARG A 427 -26.57 6.26 -0.64
CA ARG A 427 -27.07 6.59 0.69
C ARG A 427 -28.57 6.90 0.66
N LEU A 428 -29.32 6.28 1.57
CA LEU A 428 -30.77 6.37 1.72
C LEU A 428 -31.13 6.60 3.18
N GLU A 429 -31.90 7.65 3.48
CA GLU A 429 -32.42 7.92 4.83
C GLU A 429 -33.89 7.55 4.89
N LEU A 430 -34.24 6.54 5.71
CA LEU A 430 -35.64 6.17 5.90
C LEU A 430 -36.35 7.17 6.84
N PRO A 431 -37.68 7.37 6.69
CA PRO A 431 -38.45 8.18 7.62
C PRO A 431 -38.31 7.68 9.06
N ALA A 432 -38.36 8.58 10.04
CA ALA A 432 -38.23 8.23 11.45
C ALA A 432 -39.24 7.13 11.87
N GLY A 433 -38.79 6.18 12.70
CA GLY A 433 -39.61 5.05 13.13
C GLY A 433 -39.87 3.99 12.06
N SER A 434 -39.19 4.06 10.91
CA SER A 434 -39.34 3.05 9.85
C SER A 434 -38.40 1.86 10.03
N ALA A 435 -38.80 0.71 9.51
CA ALA A 435 -37.98 -0.49 9.45
C ALA A 435 -37.91 -1.03 8.01
N LEU A 436 -36.69 -1.22 7.50
CA LEU A 436 -36.46 -1.82 6.19
C LEU A 436 -36.86 -3.31 6.22
N LEU A 437 -37.71 -3.73 5.29
CA LEU A 437 -38.14 -5.13 5.16
C LEU A 437 -37.33 -5.91 4.12
N GLY A 438 -36.91 -5.23 3.04
CA GLY A 438 -36.14 -5.86 1.98
C GLY A 438 -35.56 -4.85 1.01
N CYS A 439 -34.42 -5.20 0.42
CA CYS A 439 -33.73 -4.42 -0.61
C CYS A 439 -33.17 -5.37 -1.68
N ALA A 440 -33.24 -4.97 -2.94
CA ALA A 440 -32.65 -5.68 -4.06
C ALA A 440 -32.10 -4.71 -5.09
N VAL A 441 -30.96 -5.02 -5.68
CA VAL A 441 -30.32 -4.27 -6.77
C VAL A 441 -30.27 -5.17 -7.99
N ASP A 442 -30.84 -4.71 -9.10
CA ASP A 442 -30.91 -5.46 -10.36
C ASP A 442 -31.51 -6.87 -10.19
N GLY A 443 -32.48 -6.99 -9.27
CA GLY A 443 -33.18 -8.24 -8.94
C GLY A 443 -32.46 -9.15 -7.95
N MET A 444 -31.23 -8.82 -7.55
CA MET A 444 -30.47 -9.56 -6.54
C MET A 444 -30.71 -8.96 -5.16
N ARG A 445 -31.06 -9.79 -4.17
CA ARG A 445 -31.23 -9.34 -2.79
C ARG A 445 -29.89 -8.83 -2.25
N VAL A 446 -29.91 -7.67 -1.62
CA VAL A 446 -28.75 -7.07 -0.94
C VAL A 446 -29.14 -6.70 0.49
N ASP A 447 -28.16 -6.74 1.38
CA ASP A 447 -28.32 -6.29 2.76
C ASP A 447 -27.62 -4.91 2.91
N PRO A 448 -28.38 -3.80 3.01
CA PRO A 448 -27.79 -2.47 3.15
C PRO A 448 -27.01 -2.33 4.46
N LEU A 449 -25.96 -1.51 4.44
CA LEU A 449 -25.15 -1.21 5.61
C LEU A 449 -25.75 -0.02 6.35
N VAL A 450 -25.87 -0.11 7.68
CA VAL A 450 -26.37 1.00 8.51
C VAL A 450 -25.19 1.87 8.95
N ASN A 451 -25.28 3.16 8.67
CA ASN A 451 -24.29 4.16 9.08
C ASN A 451 -24.51 4.62 10.53
N ALA A 452 -23.52 5.33 11.09
CA ALA A 452 -23.59 5.85 12.45
C ALA A 452 -24.74 6.86 12.67
N ASP A 453 -25.17 7.54 11.61
CA ASP A 453 -26.30 8.48 11.61
C ASP A 453 -27.66 7.81 11.39
N GLY A 454 -27.70 6.48 11.20
CA GLY A 454 -28.90 5.72 10.91
C GLY A 454 -29.31 5.68 9.44
N SER A 455 -28.59 6.37 8.55
CA SER A 455 -28.77 6.23 7.10
C SER A 455 -28.30 4.85 6.61
N LEU A 456 -28.76 4.46 5.43
CA LEU A 456 -28.46 3.17 4.81
C LEU A 456 -27.57 3.36 3.59
N ASP A 457 -26.47 2.64 3.50
CA ASP A 457 -25.65 2.53 2.30
C ASP A 457 -26.04 1.27 1.51
N VAL A 458 -26.60 1.48 0.31
CA VAL A 458 -26.96 0.41 -0.63
C VAL A 458 -25.84 0.27 -1.68
N PRO A 459 -25.15 -0.89 -1.76
CA PRO A 459 -24.14 -1.09 -2.79
C PRO A 459 -24.78 -1.24 -4.18
N VAL A 460 -24.43 -0.35 -5.10
CA VAL A 460 -24.89 -0.39 -6.50
C VAL A 460 -23.68 -0.69 -7.38
N GLY A 461 -23.65 -1.88 -7.99
CA GLY A 461 -22.56 -2.32 -8.85
C GLY A 461 -22.59 -1.67 -10.24
N THR A 462 -21.77 -2.17 -11.17
CA THR A 462 -21.82 -1.78 -12.59
C THR A 462 -23.09 -2.34 -13.24
N GLY A 463 -24.18 -1.58 -13.14
CA GLY A 463 -25.44 -1.88 -13.83
C GLY A 463 -25.24 -2.01 -15.34
N LYS A 464 -26.23 -2.59 -16.02
CA LYS A 464 -26.20 -2.72 -17.47
C LYS A 464 -26.30 -1.33 -18.10
N ASP A 465 -25.37 -1.00 -18.99
CA ASP A 465 -25.30 0.31 -19.67
C ASP A 465 -25.23 1.51 -18.70
N GLY A 466 -24.59 1.33 -17.53
CA GLY A 466 -24.48 2.37 -16.51
C GLY A 466 -25.81 2.69 -15.81
N VAL A 467 -26.77 1.77 -15.83
CA VAL A 467 -28.07 1.93 -15.19
C VAL A 467 -28.38 0.74 -14.29
N SER A 468 -28.77 1.02 -13.05
CA SER A 468 -29.21 0.04 -12.07
C SER A 468 -30.62 0.32 -11.56
N VAL A 469 -31.35 -0.73 -11.20
CA VAL A 469 -32.69 -0.66 -10.62
C VAL A 469 -32.66 -1.18 -9.19
N VAL A 470 -32.92 -0.29 -8.23
CA VAL A 470 -33.00 -0.63 -6.81
C VAL A 470 -34.45 -0.75 -6.40
N LYS A 471 -34.83 -1.88 -5.80
CA LYS A 471 -36.14 -2.13 -5.21
C LYS A 471 -36.02 -2.23 -3.70
N TYR A 472 -36.91 -1.58 -2.97
CA TYR A 472 -36.94 -1.71 -1.51
C TYR A 472 -38.35 -1.63 -0.95
N SER A 473 -38.52 -2.12 0.27
CA SER A 473 -39.77 -2.02 1.02
C SER A 473 -39.48 -1.75 2.49
N PHE A 474 -40.33 -0.94 3.12
CA PHE A 474 -40.21 -0.60 4.52
C PHE A 474 -41.58 -0.38 5.14
N THR A 475 -41.67 -0.56 6.46
CA THR A 475 -42.84 -0.20 7.25
C THR A 475 -42.58 1.07 8.03
N SER A 476 -43.62 1.86 8.29
CA SER A 476 -43.57 2.98 9.21
C SER A 476 -44.74 2.93 10.17
N GLU A 477 -44.54 3.47 11.38
CA GLU A 477 -45.61 3.70 12.35
C GLU A 477 -46.10 5.14 12.23
N LEU A 478 -47.38 5.31 11.90
CA LEU A 478 -48.07 6.59 11.82
C LEU A 478 -49.11 6.70 12.95
N GLU A 479 -49.65 7.89 13.15
CA GLU A 479 -50.81 8.06 14.02
C GLU A 479 -52.02 7.26 13.51
N LYS A 480 -52.77 6.68 14.45
CA LYS A 480 -54.00 5.96 14.15
C LYS A 480 -55.00 6.90 13.49
N LEU A 481 -55.62 6.43 12.40
CA LEU A 481 -56.67 7.16 11.70
C LEU A 481 -57.85 7.46 12.66
N ALA A 482 -58.21 8.73 12.77
CA ALA A 482 -59.31 9.20 13.58
C ALA A 482 -60.66 8.71 13.00
N PRO A 483 -61.72 8.57 13.82
CA PRO A 483 -62.98 7.98 13.36
C PRO A 483 -63.79 8.84 12.38
N VAL A 484 -63.54 10.14 12.31
CA VAL A 484 -64.33 11.11 11.53
C VAL A 484 -63.45 11.82 10.51
N ASP A 485 -62.44 12.55 10.96
CA ASP A 485 -61.52 13.32 10.14
C ASP A 485 -60.18 13.50 10.86
N GLY A 486 -59.15 13.82 10.09
CA GLY A 486 -57.82 14.05 10.65
C GLY A 486 -56.77 14.40 9.60
N ARG A 487 -55.51 14.36 10.02
CA ARG A 487 -54.32 14.65 9.22
C ARG A 487 -53.35 13.46 9.32
N LEU A 488 -52.78 13.04 8.19
CA LEU A 488 -51.67 12.09 8.14
C LEU A 488 -50.44 12.80 7.61
N GLU A 489 -49.32 12.68 8.30
CA GLU A 489 -48.03 13.13 7.78
C GLU A 489 -47.27 11.93 7.22
N LEU A 490 -46.88 12.02 5.95
CA LEU A 490 -46.22 10.95 5.23
C LEU A 490 -44.95 11.50 4.59
N GLU A 491 -43.90 10.69 4.64
CA GLU A 491 -42.57 11.00 4.11
C GLU A 491 -42.02 9.79 3.37
N LEU A 492 -41.38 10.03 2.23
CA LEU A 492 -40.57 9.04 1.52
C LEU A 492 -39.10 9.19 1.90
N PRO A 493 -38.27 8.16 1.67
CA PRO A 493 -36.85 8.25 1.99
C PRO A 493 -36.14 9.43 1.34
N ALA A 494 -35.20 10.04 2.07
CA ALA A 494 -34.33 11.09 1.56
C ALA A 494 -33.08 10.49 0.89
N THR A 495 -32.52 11.22 -0.07
CA THR A 495 -31.33 10.81 -0.83
C THR A 495 -30.53 12.04 -1.26
N PRO A 496 -29.19 11.97 -1.21
CA PRO A 496 -28.33 13.06 -1.70
C PRO A 496 -28.22 13.10 -3.22
N LEU A 497 -28.57 11.99 -3.91
CA LEU A 497 -28.58 11.96 -5.37
C LEU A 497 -29.64 12.90 -5.93
N PHE A 498 -29.29 13.60 -7.02
CA PHE A 498 -30.27 14.38 -7.79
C PHE A 498 -31.28 13.44 -8.46
N ALA A 499 -32.57 13.74 -8.32
CA ALA A 499 -33.66 12.97 -8.90
C ALA A 499 -34.43 13.78 -9.95
N HIS A 500 -34.58 13.21 -11.14
CA HIS A 500 -35.31 13.85 -12.24
C HIS A 500 -36.82 13.84 -12.01
N GLU A 501 -37.35 12.68 -11.63
CA GLU A 501 -38.78 12.44 -11.48
C GLU A 501 -39.06 11.44 -10.37
N MET A 502 -40.11 11.71 -9.60
CA MET A 502 -40.70 10.78 -8.66
C MET A 502 -42.22 10.72 -8.84
N SER A 503 -42.77 9.51 -8.81
CA SER A 503 -44.21 9.23 -8.76
C SER A 503 -44.51 8.40 -7.52
N TRP A 504 -45.50 8.84 -6.74
CA TRP A 504 -45.92 8.18 -5.51
C TRP A 504 -47.41 7.89 -5.51
N ARG A 505 -47.76 6.62 -5.38
CA ARG A 505 -49.14 6.16 -5.25
C ARG A 505 -49.46 5.95 -3.78
N LEU A 506 -50.38 6.72 -3.24
CA LEU A 506 -50.88 6.58 -1.89
C LEU A 506 -52.25 5.91 -1.89
N TRP A 507 -52.43 4.91 -1.03
CA TRP A 507 -53.72 4.26 -0.82
C TRP A 507 -54.19 4.45 0.62
N LEU A 508 -55.40 4.99 0.77
CA LEU A 508 -56.11 5.11 2.04
C LEU A 508 -57.14 3.97 2.17
N PRO A 509 -57.47 3.52 3.39
CA PRO A 509 -58.51 2.52 3.59
C PRO A 509 -59.85 2.96 2.99
N PRO A 510 -60.71 2.04 2.47
CA PRO A 510 -61.91 2.41 1.72
C PRO A 510 -62.95 3.25 2.50
N ALA A 511 -62.88 3.23 3.83
CA ALA A 511 -63.74 4.05 4.68
C ALA A 511 -63.33 5.53 4.71
N TYR A 512 -62.18 5.90 4.14
CA TYR A 512 -61.60 7.22 4.19
C TYR A 512 -61.32 7.77 2.79
N GLU A 513 -61.49 9.07 2.63
CA GLU A 513 -61.15 9.82 1.43
C GLU A 513 -60.29 11.03 1.77
N ALA A 514 -59.40 11.41 0.84
CA ALA A 514 -58.57 12.59 0.99
C ALA A 514 -59.37 13.85 0.65
N THR A 515 -59.31 14.87 1.50
CA THR A 515 -60.06 16.12 1.35
C THR A 515 -59.17 17.28 0.92
N ALA A 516 -57.93 17.30 1.40
CA ALA A 516 -56.92 18.30 1.04
C ALA A 516 -55.51 17.71 1.21
N LEU A 517 -54.55 18.28 0.50
CA LEU A 517 -53.13 17.96 0.64
C LEU A 517 -52.32 19.23 0.87
N GLU A 518 -51.31 19.13 1.73
CA GLU A 518 -50.27 20.14 1.91
C GLU A 518 -48.90 19.45 1.81
N GLY A 519 -47.91 20.05 1.16
CA GLY A 519 -46.59 19.44 1.04
C GLY A 519 -45.79 19.93 -0.15
N ASN A 520 -44.70 19.21 -0.46
CA ASN A 520 -43.81 19.53 -1.58
C ASN A 520 -44.07 18.66 -2.83
N LEU A 521 -45.31 18.20 -2.99
CA LEU A 521 -45.76 17.27 -4.04
C LEU A 521 -46.96 17.82 -4.79
N GLU A 522 -47.02 17.52 -6.08
CA GLU A 522 -48.14 17.85 -6.96
C GLU A 522 -49.09 16.67 -7.09
N ILE A 523 -50.38 16.94 -7.21
CA ILE A 523 -51.41 15.91 -7.45
C ILE A 523 -51.54 15.68 -8.94
N VAL A 524 -51.34 14.44 -9.37
CA VAL A 524 -51.54 14.02 -10.77
C VAL A 524 -52.94 13.43 -10.96
N GLU A 525 -53.38 12.57 -10.04
CA GLU A 525 -54.65 11.85 -10.15
C GLU A 525 -55.19 11.39 -8.79
N GLY A 526 -56.51 11.26 -8.65
CA GLY A 526 -57.13 10.47 -7.56
C GLY A 526 -57.67 11.27 -6.37
N GLY A 527 -57.81 10.59 -5.22
CA GLY A 527 -58.26 11.18 -3.94
C GLY A 527 -59.62 10.68 -3.40
N GLY A 528 -60.41 9.97 -4.21
CA GLY A 528 -61.68 9.38 -3.76
C GLY A 528 -61.52 8.15 -2.87
N ALA A 529 -62.55 7.83 -2.08
CA ALA A 529 -62.57 6.69 -1.15
C ALA A 529 -62.15 5.37 -1.82
N GLY A 530 -61.17 4.68 -1.24
CA GLY A 530 -60.64 3.40 -1.72
C GLY A 530 -59.88 3.44 -3.05
N LYS A 531 -59.60 4.64 -3.60
CA LYS A 531 -58.80 4.82 -4.82
C LYS A 531 -57.37 5.22 -4.46
N TRP A 532 -56.45 5.00 -5.40
CA TRP A 532 -55.10 5.52 -5.30
C TRP A 532 -55.12 7.04 -5.53
N LEU A 533 -54.34 7.75 -4.73
CA LEU A 533 -53.92 9.13 -4.95
C LEU A 533 -52.51 9.08 -5.56
N VAL A 534 -52.31 9.72 -6.71
CA VAL A 534 -51.04 9.76 -7.42
C VAL A 534 -50.43 11.14 -7.26
N LEU A 535 -49.24 11.18 -6.67
CA LEU A 535 -48.46 12.36 -6.40
C LEU A 535 -47.19 12.34 -7.24
N SER A 536 -46.67 13.51 -7.60
CA SER A 536 -45.39 13.62 -8.31
C SER A 536 -44.51 14.75 -7.79
N LYS A 537 -43.20 14.59 -8.01
CA LYS A 537 -42.20 15.64 -7.84
C LYS A 537 -41.19 15.55 -8.97
N GLN A 538 -40.80 16.69 -9.54
CA GLN A 538 -39.75 16.76 -10.54
C GLN A 538 -38.56 17.53 -9.97
N LEU A 539 -37.35 17.19 -10.44
CA LEU A 539 -36.08 17.88 -10.19
C LEU A 539 -35.85 18.25 -8.72
N PHE A 540 -35.36 17.30 -7.92
CA PHE A 540 -35.06 17.55 -6.51
C PHE A 540 -33.75 16.89 -6.05
N ARG A 541 -33.14 17.46 -5.02
CA ARG A 541 -31.94 16.96 -4.32
C ARG A 541 -32.04 17.27 -2.84
N ASP A 542 -31.48 16.43 -1.98
CA ASP A 542 -31.33 16.65 -0.53
C ASP A 542 -32.64 16.98 0.21
N ALA A 543 -33.79 16.65 -0.39
CA ALA A 543 -35.10 17.00 0.14
C ALA A 543 -36.03 15.80 0.05
N ALA A 544 -36.36 15.25 1.22
CA ALA A 544 -37.35 14.20 1.34
C ALA A 544 -38.70 14.64 0.73
N PRO A 545 -39.33 13.79 -0.11
CA PRO A 545 -40.71 14.00 -0.52
C PRO A 545 -41.66 13.86 0.69
N LYS A 546 -42.44 14.89 1.00
CA LYS A 546 -43.35 14.92 2.15
C LYS A 546 -44.74 15.44 1.76
N VAL A 547 -45.77 14.83 2.33
CA VAL A 547 -47.17 15.27 2.18
C VAL A 547 -47.94 15.09 3.48
N SER A 548 -48.74 16.10 3.81
CA SER A 548 -49.79 16.06 4.81
C SER A 548 -51.12 15.83 4.11
N VAL A 549 -51.76 14.70 4.41
CA VAL A 549 -53.04 14.30 3.83
C VAL A 549 -54.13 14.57 4.85
N PHE A 550 -54.99 15.54 4.56
CA PHE A 550 -56.23 15.71 5.31
C PHE A 550 -57.24 14.71 4.76
N TYR A 551 -57.90 13.99 5.67
CA TYR A 551 -58.84 12.94 5.31
C TYR A 551 -60.12 13.07 6.12
N ARG A 552 -61.20 12.51 5.58
CA ARG A 552 -62.45 12.29 6.30
C ARG A 552 -62.99 10.90 6.01
N LYS A 553 -63.83 10.41 6.91
CA LYS A 553 -64.58 9.17 6.70
C LYS A 553 -65.63 9.43 5.61
N ALA A 554 -65.64 8.58 4.58
CA ALA A 554 -66.60 8.69 3.49
C ALA A 554 -68.03 8.53 4.04
N SER A 555 -68.93 9.45 3.70
CA SER A 555 -70.35 9.33 4.01
C SER A 555 -70.94 8.18 3.19
N LEU A 556 -71.49 7.18 3.88
CA LEU A 556 -72.17 6.01 3.30
C LEU A 556 -73.31 6.40 2.37
#